data_AF-A0A9D6WNX7-F1
#
_entry.id   AF-A0A9D6WNX7-F1
#
_cell.length_a   1.000
_cell.length_b   1.000
_cell.length_c   1.000
_cell.angle_alpha   90.00
_cell.angle_beta   90.00
_cell.angle_gamma   90.00
#
_symmetry.space_group_name_H-M   'P 1'
#
loop_
_entity.id
_entity.type
_entity.pdbx_description
1 polymer ?
#
loop_
_entity_poly.entity_id
_entity_poly.type
_entity_poly.pdbx_seq_one_letter_code
_entity_poly.pdbx_strand_id
1 'polypeptide(L)' 'MHVQVLGPSCANCLKLEMLVMQTLTELDIRDARVEKITTPREMERLMAGDPPGLVINGQLVRSGGKTLPT' A
#
# COMPACT_ATOMS: atom_id res chain seq x y z
N MET A 1 -8.57 3.79 10.64
CA MET A 1 -7.62 2.72 10.22
C MET A 1 -6.39 3.36 9.59
N HIS A 2 -5.22 2.72 9.70
CA HIS A 2 -3.98 3.23 9.09
C HIS A 2 -3.57 2.33 7.92
N VAL A 3 -3.56 2.87 6.72
CA VAL A 3 -3.18 2.15 5.50
C VAL A 3 -1.90 2.77 4.98
N GLN A 4 -0.87 1.96 4.80
CA GLN A 4 0.43 2.40 4.32
C GLN A 4 0.74 1.69 3.01
N VAL A 5 1.04 2.49 1.98
CA VAL A 5 1.46 2.01 0.66
C VAL A 5 2.96 2.20 0.55
N LEU A 6 3.70 1.09 0.44
CA LEU A 6 5.15 1.08 0.36
C LEU A 6 5.58 1.06 -1.12
N GLY A 7 6.31 2.07 -1.58
CA GLY A 7 6.95 2.02 -2.89
C GLY A 7 7.27 3.37 -3.54
N PRO A 8 8.35 3.46 -4.35
CA PRO A 8 8.90 4.70 -4.89
C PRO A 8 8.13 5.27 -6.11
N SER A 9 6.80 5.14 -6.14
CA SER A 9 5.94 5.67 -7.22
C SER A 9 6.11 5.01 -8.59
N CYS A 10 6.37 3.70 -8.62
CA CYS A 10 6.26 2.89 -9.83
C CYS A 10 4.80 2.79 -10.34
N ALA A 11 4.56 2.43 -11.60
CA ALA A 11 3.20 2.31 -12.16
C ALA A 11 2.28 1.37 -11.33
N ASN A 12 2.82 0.24 -10.86
CA ASN A 12 2.09 -0.69 -9.99
C ASN A 12 1.82 -0.10 -8.60
N CYS A 13 2.73 0.73 -8.09
CA CYS A 13 2.63 1.42 -6.81
C CYS A 13 1.48 2.45 -6.86
N LEU A 14 1.38 3.20 -7.96
CA LEU A 14 0.27 4.13 -8.21
C LEU A 14 -1.07 3.39 -8.37
N LYS A 15 -1.08 2.28 -9.11
CA LYS A 15 -2.29 1.46 -9.27
C LYS A 15 -2.78 0.92 -7.91
N LEU A 16 -1.87 0.47 -7.05
CA LEU A 16 -2.22 0.02 -5.70
C LEU A 16 -2.83 1.15 -4.86
N GLU A 17 -2.24 2.35 -4.91
CA GLU A 17 -2.75 3.54 -4.20
C GLU A 17 -4.16 3.91 -4.67
N MET A 18 -4.40 3.92 -5.98
CA MET A 18 -5.74 4.16 -6.55
C MET A 18 -6.75 3.10 -6.10
N LEU A 19 -6.37 1.82 -6.13
CA LEU A 19 -7.24 0.73 -5.67
C LEU A 19 -7.58 0.86 -4.18
N VAL A 20 -6.60 1.20 -3.34
CA VAL A 20 -6.85 1.45 -1.92
C VAL A 20 -7.87 2.57 -1.73
N MET A 21 -7.69 3.71 -2.41
CA MET A 21 -8.63 4.84 -2.31
C MET A 21 -10.02 4.49 -2.82
N GLN A 22 -10.11 3.75 -3.92
CA GLN A 22 -11.37 3.28 -4.47
C GLN A 22 -12.08 2.34 -3.49
N THR A 23 -11.38 1.34 -2.96
CA THR A 23 -11.95 0.40 -1.99
C THR A 23 -12.41 1.09 -0.71
N LEU A 24 -11.65 2.07 -0.20
CA LEU A 24 -12.08 2.85 0.97
C LEU A 24 -13.39 3.61 0.69
N THR A 25 -13.54 4.14 -0.52
CA THR A 25 -14.76 4.84 -0.95
C THR A 25 -15.93 3.88 -1.11
N GLU A 26 -15.72 2.73 -1.77
CA GLU A 26 -16.74 1.68 -1.98
C GLU A 26 -17.26 1.09 -0.67
N LEU A 27 -16.40 1.00 0.35
CA LEU A 27 -16.75 0.50 1.68
C LEU A 27 -17.24 1.59 2.65
N ASP A 28 -17.39 2.84 2.19
CA ASP A 28 -17.75 4.02 2.99
C ASP A 28 -16.88 4.21 4.25
N ILE A 29 -15.59 3.87 4.12
CA ILE A 29 -14.61 4.02 5.19
C ILE A 29 -14.05 5.45 5.16
N ARG A 30 -14.50 6.27 6.12
CA ARG A 30 -14.11 7.70 6.21
C ARG A 30 -12.91 7.97 7.10
N ASP A 31 -12.68 7.11 8.10
CA ASP A 31 -11.63 7.28 9.11
C ASP A 31 -10.32 6.55 8.74
N ALA A 32 -10.09 6.32 7.44
CA ALA A 32 -8.85 5.75 6.95
C ALA A 32 -7.79 6.83 6.70
N ARG A 33 -6.63 6.68 7.33
CA ARG A 33 -5.43 7.47 7.02
C ARG A 33 -4.58 6.67 6.05
N VAL A 34 -4.50 7.13 4.81
CA VAL A 34 -3.62 6.55 3.78
C VAL A 34 -2.31 7.33 3.75
N GLU A 35 -1.19 6.62 3.86
CA GLU A 35 0.15 7.19 3.87
C GLU A 35 1.06 6.43 2.90
N LYS A 36 1.95 7.17 2.23
CA LYS A 36 2.88 6.59 1.27
C LYS A 36 4.29 6.60 1.85
N ILE A 37 4.87 5.42 1.97
CA ILE A 37 6.22 5.25 2.47
C ILE A 37 7.13 4.96 1.28
N THR A 38 8.06 5.87 1.02
CA THR A 38 9.02 5.76 -0.09
C THR A 38 10.45 5.57 0.40
N THR A 39 10.70 5.80 1.69
CA THR A 39 12.03 5.68 2.32
C THR A 39 12.45 4.21 2.38
N PRO A 40 13.60 3.81 1.79
CA PRO A 40 14.08 2.42 1.83
C PRO A 40 14.14 1.81 3.23
N ARG A 41 14.68 2.58 4.19
CA ARG A 41 14.79 2.17 5.61
C ARG A 41 13.45 1.87 6.27
N GLU A 42 12.39 2.59 5.90
CA GLU A 42 11.06 2.36 6.45
C GLU A 42 10.38 1.18 5.74
N MET A 43 10.57 1.04 4.43
CA MET A 43 10.07 -0.10 3.67
C MET A 43 10.67 -1.41 4.19
N GLU A 44 11.99 -1.50 4.40
CA GLU A 44 12.66 -2.70 4.94
C GLU A 44 12.13 -3.12 6.33
N ARG A 45 11.64 -2.17 7.14
CA ARG A 45 11.04 -2.45 8.45
C ARG A 45 9.62 -3.00 8.34
N LEU A 46 8.90 -2.61 7.29
CA LEU A 46 7.47 -2.86 7.13
C LEU A 46 7.18 -4.01 6.15
N MET A 47 8.11 -4.36 5.27
CA MET A 47 7.95 -5.45 4.32
C MET A 47 9.23 -6.28 4.11
N ALA A 48 9.04 -7.58 3.93
CA ALA A 48 10.05 -8.46 3.35
C ALA A 48 9.70 -8.71 1.87
N GLY A 49 10.43 -8.07 0.96
CA GLY A 49 10.27 -8.24 -0.49
C GLY A 49 10.30 -6.93 -1.27
N ASP A 50 10.02 -7.01 -2.57
CA ASP A 50 10.04 -5.86 -3.47
C ASP A 50 8.73 -5.04 -3.41
N PRO A 51 8.79 -3.71 -3.59
CA PRO A 51 7.60 -2.89 -3.75
C PRO A 51 6.81 -3.26 -5.02
N PRO A 52 5.50 -2.97 -5.06
CA PRO A 52 4.74 -2.29 -4.02
C PRO A 52 4.38 -3.21 -2.84
N GLY A 53 4.33 -2.61 -1.64
CA GLY A 53 3.83 -3.24 -0.42
C GLY A 53 2.57 -2.54 0.09
N LEU A 54 1.67 -3.30 0.73
CA LEU A 54 0.49 -2.78 1.40
C LEU A 54 0.51 -3.22 2.86
N VAL A 55 0.40 -2.27 3.77
CA VAL A 55 0.34 -2.50 5.21
C VAL A 55 -0.96 -1.89 5.74
N ILE A 56 -1.73 -2.65 6.50
CA ILE A 56 -2.99 -2.20 7.10
C ILE A 56 -2.87 -2.40 8.61
N ASN A 57 -3.08 -1.33 9.37
CA ASN A 57 -2.98 -1.30 10.84
C ASN A 57 -1.65 -1.92 11.35
N GLY A 58 -0.55 -1.65 10.65
CA GLY A 58 0.78 -2.16 11.00
C GLY A 58 1.08 -3.60 10.56
N GLN A 59 0.14 -4.27 9.90
CA GLN A 59 0.35 -5.62 9.36
C GLN A 59 0.57 -5.59 7.86
N LEU A 60 1.65 -6.23 7.40
CA LEU A 60 1.91 -6.44 5.97
C LEU A 60 0.87 -7.40 5.39
N VAL A 61 -0.02 -6.89 4.55
CA VAL A 61 -1.04 -7.70 3.87
C VAL A 61 -0.59 -8.14 2.48
N ARG A 62 0.33 -7.40 1.85
CA ARG A 62 0.88 -7.73 0.55
C ARG A 62 2.28 -7.16 0.37
N SER A 63 3.15 -7.94 -0.26
CA SER A 63 4.43 -7.51 -0.83
C SER A 63 4.62 -8.15 -2.20
N GLY A 64 5.36 -7.49 -3.09
CA GLY A 64 5.77 -8.03 -4.38
C GLY A 64 5.04 -7.46 -5.60
N GLY A 65 5.81 -7.29 -6.68
CA GLY A 65 5.38 -6.70 -7.96
C GLY A 65 4.61 -7.62 -8.91
N LYS A 66 4.25 -8.84 -8.51
CA LYS A 66 3.40 -9.70 -9.35
C LYS A 66 1.94 -9.22 -9.26
N THR A 67 1.52 -8.57 -10.35
CA THR A 67 0.15 -8.36 -10.83
C THR A 67 -0.93 -8.17 -9.77
N LEU A 68 -1.44 -6.93 -9.66
CA LEU A 68 -2.76 -6.70 -9.06
C LEU A 68 -3.81 -7.44 -9.92
N PRO A 69 -4.80 -8.13 -9.31
CA PRO A 69 -5.87 -8.75 -10.08
C PRO A 69 -6.51 -7.69 -10.98
N THR A 70 -6.57 -8.00 -12.28
CA THR A 70 -7.30 -7.25 -13.32
C THR A 70 -8.78 -7.51 -13.24
#